data_AF-A0A428TJ52-F1
#
_entry.id   AF-A0A428TJ52-F1
#
_cell.length_a   1.000
_cell.length_b   1.000
_cell.length_c   1.000
_cell.angle_alpha   90.00
_cell.angle_beta   90.00
_cell.angle_gamma   90.00
#
_symmetry.space_group_name_H-M   'P 1'
#
loop_
_entity.id
_entity.type
_entity.pdbx_description
1 polymer ?
#
loop_
_entity_poly.entity_id
_entity_poly.type
_entity_poly.pdbx_seq_one_letter_code
_entity_poly.pdbx_strand_id
1 'polypeptide(L)'
;MATGYLSGWKRNLRQDKLSDPCYQPIPIDSTREKTPSGNRLACWRNMIVGILFFALVIGGASSYLCLNQRCGTCAYFPPSEYLITNVIQDKQLPSLYDADIDTLAKGLGSGQFTSVDLIKAYIARIHEVNDALSAVTEVNPDALSIASALDHERSNGAVRGPLHGIPILIKDTIATNDSMNNTAGSYALVGAKVLTDSTVARKLREAGAIILGKTNPSEWGNFRVSLNSSNGWSAYGGQTYGPFYPHQDPSGSSSGSAVQLRK
;
A
#
# COMPACT_ATOMS: atom_id res chain seq x y z
N MET A 1 62.01 7.34 3.37
CA MET A 1 62.43 8.75 3.19
C MET A 1 61.34 9.40 2.35
N ALA A 2 60.53 10.38 2.73
CA ALA A 2 60.38 11.28 3.87
C ALA A 2 58.86 11.60 3.96
N THR A 3 58.14 11.39 5.07
CA THR A 3 57.86 12.32 6.18
C THR A 3 57.57 13.79 5.83
N GLY A 4 56.33 14.24 6.11
CA GLY A 4 56.12 15.40 6.98
C GLY A 4 55.20 16.54 6.49
N TYR A 5 54.38 17.02 7.44
CA TYR A 5 53.80 18.37 7.58
C TYR A 5 52.45 18.71 6.91
N LEU A 6 51.35 18.64 7.68
CA LEU A 6 50.88 19.79 8.50
C LEU A 6 49.59 19.44 9.27
N SER A 7 49.65 19.53 10.59
CA SER A 7 48.53 19.56 11.51
C SER A 7 48.29 21.00 11.99
N GLY A 8 47.02 21.40 12.04
CA GLY A 8 46.48 22.45 12.92
C GLY A 8 46.64 23.90 12.47
N TRP A 9 45.52 24.63 12.41
CA TRP A 9 45.15 25.64 13.43
C TRP A 9 43.81 26.34 13.06
N LYS A 10 42.87 26.27 14.01
CA LYS A 10 41.91 27.31 14.45
C LYS A 10 40.64 27.69 13.66
N ARG A 11 39.52 27.36 14.34
CA ARG A 11 38.46 28.23 14.90
C ARG A 11 37.43 28.93 13.99
N ASN A 12 36.21 28.89 14.54
CA ASN A 12 35.07 29.82 14.42
C ASN A 12 34.18 29.70 13.18
N LEU A 13 33.06 28.98 13.32
CA LEU A 13 31.73 29.48 12.97
C LEU A 13 30.68 28.83 13.90
N ARG A 14 30.54 29.37 15.13
CA ARG A 14 29.25 29.41 15.83
C ARG A 14 28.74 30.83 15.70
N GLN A 15 27.72 31.01 14.89
CA GLN A 15 26.59 31.92 15.05
C GLN A 15 25.93 31.96 13.70
N ASP A 16 24.80 31.26 13.56
CA ASP A 16 23.63 31.74 12.84
C ASP A 16 22.44 31.02 13.46
N LYS A 17 21.83 31.70 14.42
CA LYS A 17 20.47 31.44 14.86
C LYS A 17 19.56 31.91 13.73
N LEU A 18 19.02 30.99 12.94
CA LEU A 18 17.77 31.24 12.21
C LEU A 18 16.65 30.64 13.03
N SER A 19 16.00 31.50 13.80
CA SER A 19 14.71 31.26 14.45
C SER A 19 13.64 31.18 13.36
N ASP A 20 13.08 30.00 13.16
CA ASP A 20 11.93 29.81 12.27
C ASP A 20 10.64 30.30 12.98
N PRO A 21 9.87 31.26 12.43
CA PRO A 21 8.76 31.91 13.15
C PRO A 21 7.50 31.05 13.36
N CYS A 22 7.48 29.79 12.93
CA CYS A 22 6.28 28.96 12.90
C CYS A 22 6.38 27.68 13.75
N TYR A 23 7.22 27.67 14.79
CA TYR A 23 7.23 26.59 15.78
C TYR A 23 6.72 27.09 17.14
N GLN A 24 5.58 26.56 17.60
CA GLN A 24 5.11 26.71 18.98
C GLN A 24 4.97 25.30 19.59
N PRO A 25 5.71 24.95 20.65
CA PRO A 25 5.55 23.67 21.32
C PRO A 25 4.28 23.65 22.19
N ILE A 26 3.55 22.53 22.16
CA ILE A 26 2.36 22.27 22.98
C ILE A 26 2.82 21.99 24.43
N PRO A 27 2.19 22.57 25.47
CA PRO A 27 2.53 22.25 26.86
C PRO A 27 2.04 20.86 27.24
N ILE A 28 2.92 20.05 27.84
CA ILE A 28 2.55 18.81 28.52
C ILE A 28 2.17 19.19 29.96
N ASP A 29 0.89 19.09 30.31
CA ASP A 29 0.42 19.23 31.69
C ASP A 29 0.58 17.90 32.43
N SER A 30 1.42 17.93 33.46
CA SER A 30 1.73 16.84 34.36
C SER A 30 0.95 16.97 35.67
N THR A 31 -0.36 16.77 35.67
CA THR A 31 -1.09 16.46 36.92
C THR A 31 -2.26 15.50 36.68
N ARG A 32 -2.10 14.29 37.22
CA ARG A 32 -3.18 13.31 37.43
C ARG A 32 -3.83 13.66 38.78
N GLU A 33 -5.15 13.85 38.84
CA GLU A 33 -6.07 13.12 39.74
C GLU A 33 -7.41 13.84 40.08
N LYS A 34 -8.43 12.97 40.24
CA LYS A 34 -9.68 13.07 41.04
C LYS A 34 -10.93 13.69 40.42
N THR A 35 -11.79 12.79 39.91
CA THR A 35 -13.25 12.85 40.13
C THR A 35 -13.57 12.48 41.58
N PRO A 36 -14.58 13.10 42.22
CA PRO A 36 -15.84 12.36 42.38
C PRO A 36 -17.15 13.19 42.45
N SER A 37 -18.24 12.50 42.05
CA SER A 37 -19.62 12.49 42.58
C SER A 37 -20.47 13.77 42.62
N GLY A 38 -21.67 13.74 41.99
CA GLY A 38 -22.67 14.81 42.17
C GLY A 38 -23.98 14.70 41.38
N ASN A 39 -24.73 13.64 41.61
CA ASN A 39 -26.11 13.29 41.22
C ASN A 39 -27.17 14.43 41.13
N ARG A 40 -28.04 14.44 40.09
CA ARG A 40 -29.54 14.50 40.11
C ARG A 40 -30.22 15.40 39.03
N LEU A 41 -31.03 14.75 38.20
CA LEU A 41 -32.36 15.12 37.66
C LEU A 41 -32.63 16.53 37.09
N ALA A 42 -32.87 16.55 35.78
CA ALA A 42 -34.13 16.94 35.11
C ALA A 42 -34.86 18.24 35.49
N CYS A 43 -35.00 19.16 34.52
CA CYS A 43 -36.25 19.82 34.10
C CYS A 43 -35.93 20.83 32.97
N TRP A 44 -36.22 20.54 31.69
CA TRP A 44 -37.45 20.90 30.96
C TRP A 44 -37.82 22.39 30.89
N ARG A 45 -37.73 22.97 29.68
CA ARG A 45 -38.73 23.82 28.96
C ARG A 45 -38.06 24.41 27.69
N ASN A 46 -38.45 23.99 26.48
CA ASN A 46 -39.48 24.57 25.60
C ASN A 46 -39.17 26.04 25.22
N MET A 47 -39.37 26.59 24.01
CA MET A 47 -39.87 26.21 22.69
C MET A 47 -39.88 27.56 21.91
N ILE A 48 -39.55 27.55 20.61
CA ILE A 48 -40.14 28.42 19.55
C ILE A 48 -39.76 29.93 19.46
N VAL A 49 -39.81 30.40 18.18
CA VAL A 49 -39.85 31.78 17.60
C VAL A 49 -38.46 32.33 17.20
N GLY A 50 -38.17 32.81 15.98
CA GLY A 50 -38.89 33.09 14.72
C GLY A 50 -37.92 33.91 13.83
N ILE A 51 -37.57 33.46 12.62
CA ILE A 51 -37.97 34.00 11.30
C ILE A 51 -38.00 35.55 11.17
N LEU A 52 -37.32 36.04 10.12
CA LEU A 52 -37.34 37.36 9.43
C LEU A 52 -36.40 38.48 9.93
N PHE A 53 -35.32 38.72 9.17
CA PHE A 53 -35.01 40.06 8.66
C PHE A 53 -34.50 39.98 7.21
N PHE A 54 -35.02 40.87 6.39
CA PHE A 54 -35.11 40.83 4.92
C PHE A 54 -34.26 41.97 4.33
N ALA A 55 -33.66 41.72 3.16
CA ALA A 55 -33.26 42.66 2.08
C ALA A 55 -32.16 43.73 2.27
N LEU A 56 -31.06 43.57 1.50
CA LEU A 56 -30.54 44.43 0.42
C LEU A 56 -29.18 43.82 0.01
N VAL A 57 -28.92 43.38 -1.22
CA VAL A 57 -28.46 44.21 -2.34
C VAL A 57 -28.82 43.53 -3.66
N ILE A 58 -29.46 44.30 -4.53
CA ILE A 58 -29.90 43.96 -5.89
C ILE A 58 -28.77 44.28 -6.87
N GLY A 59 -28.58 43.40 -7.86
CA GLY A 59 -27.92 43.69 -9.14
C GLY A 59 -28.35 42.66 -10.19
N GLY A 60 -29.44 42.95 -10.92
CA GLY A 60 -29.90 42.20 -12.11
C GLY A 60 -28.94 42.37 -13.29
N ALA A 61 -29.10 41.77 -14.47
CA ALA A 61 -30.17 41.03 -15.15
C ALA A 61 -29.49 39.93 -16.01
N SER A 62 -30.10 38.88 -16.53
CA SER A 62 -31.25 38.83 -17.44
C SER A 62 -31.45 37.36 -17.82
N SER A 63 -32.67 36.82 -17.76
CA SER A 63 -33.07 35.63 -18.53
C SER A 63 -34.59 35.49 -18.55
N TYR A 64 -35.09 35.20 -19.75
CA TYR A 64 -36.47 35.18 -20.18
C TYR A 64 -37.32 34.09 -19.50
N LEU A 65 -38.59 34.43 -19.27
CA LEU A 65 -39.71 33.51 -19.05
C LEU A 65 -40.14 32.89 -20.40
N CYS A 66 -40.37 31.58 -20.46
CA CYS A 66 -41.64 31.06 -20.98
C CYS A 66 -41.88 29.57 -20.62
N LEU A 67 -43.15 29.30 -20.31
CA LEU A 67 -43.80 28.06 -19.89
C LEU A 67 -43.72 26.92 -20.94
N ASN A 68 -43.67 25.66 -20.48
CA ASN A 68 -44.84 24.76 -20.66
C ASN A 68 -44.78 23.50 -19.77
N GLN A 69 -45.95 23.18 -19.20
CA GLN A 69 -46.23 22.00 -18.39
C GLN A 69 -46.26 20.71 -19.23
N ARG A 70 -45.72 19.61 -18.67
CA ARG A 70 -46.36 18.28 -18.67
C ARG A 70 -45.72 17.38 -17.61
N CYS A 71 -46.57 16.59 -16.97
CA CYS A 71 -46.32 15.67 -15.87
C CYS A 71 -45.04 14.84 -15.97
N GLY A 72 -44.34 14.72 -14.85
CA GLY A 72 -43.33 13.69 -14.60
C GLY A 72 -42.89 13.80 -13.14
N THR A 73 -43.41 12.92 -12.30
CA THR A 73 -42.99 12.72 -10.91
C THR A 73 -41.46 12.73 -10.79
N CYS A 74 -40.91 13.64 -9.99
CA CYS A 74 -39.52 13.54 -9.54
C CYS A 74 -39.43 12.32 -8.61
N ALA A 75 -39.00 11.19 -9.17
CA ALA A 75 -38.62 10.04 -8.39
C ALA A 75 -37.39 10.42 -7.57
N TYR A 76 -37.59 10.53 -6.26
CA TYR A 76 -36.53 10.49 -5.26
C TYR A 76 -35.91 9.09 -5.34
N PHE A 77 -34.78 8.98 -6.03
CA PHE A 77 -33.95 7.78 -5.97
C PHE A 77 -33.24 7.80 -4.61
N PRO A 78 -33.57 6.89 -3.67
CA PRO A 78 -32.74 6.73 -2.49
C PRO A 78 -31.33 6.35 -2.95
N PRO A 79 -30.27 6.81 -2.25
CA PRO A 79 -28.95 6.24 -2.48
C PRO A 79 -29.10 4.74 -2.24
N SER A 80 -28.74 3.95 -3.24
CA SER A 80 -28.64 2.51 -3.10
C SER A 80 -27.65 2.24 -1.98
N GLU A 81 -28.17 2.06 -0.76
CA GLU A 81 -27.62 1.14 0.23
C GLU A 81 -27.25 -0.10 -0.57
N TYR A 82 -25.95 -0.22 -0.78
CA TYR A 82 -25.36 -1.28 -1.58
C TYR A 82 -25.72 -2.58 -0.87
N LEU A 83 -26.71 -3.26 -1.43
CA LEU A 83 -27.08 -4.65 -1.18
C LEU A 83 -25.92 -5.57 -1.64
N ILE A 84 -24.75 -5.42 -1.03
CA ILE A 84 -23.60 -6.34 -1.16
C ILE A 84 -23.20 -6.92 0.21
N THR A 85 -23.92 -6.60 1.28
CA THR A 85 -23.60 -7.14 2.61
C THR A 85 -24.05 -8.59 2.83
N ASN A 86 -24.68 -9.27 1.89
CA ASN A 86 -25.23 -10.62 2.14
C ASN A 86 -25.14 -11.60 0.96
N VAL A 87 -23.94 -11.89 0.41
CA VAL A 87 -23.58 -13.25 -0.12
C VAL A 87 -22.05 -13.43 -0.18
N ILE A 88 -21.32 -13.09 0.88
CA ILE A 88 -20.02 -13.75 1.11
C ILE A 88 -20.13 -14.34 2.50
N GLN A 89 -20.20 -15.66 2.55
CA GLN A 89 -19.86 -16.42 3.74
C GLN A 89 -18.44 -15.94 4.08
N ASP A 90 -18.33 -14.98 5.01
CA ASP A 90 -17.13 -14.19 5.23
C ASP A 90 -16.01 -15.13 5.68
N LYS A 91 -15.28 -15.66 4.70
CA LYS A 91 -14.10 -16.48 4.90
C LYS A 91 -13.06 -15.54 5.47
N GLN A 92 -13.10 -15.40 6.79
CA GLN A 92 -12.31 -14.44 7.51
C GLN A 92 -10.83 -14.76 7.30
N LEU A 93 -10.15 -13.94 6.50
CA LEU A 93 -8.71 -14.02 6.35
C LEU A 93 -8.05 -13.60 7.67
N PRO A 94 -6.92 -14.23 8.05
CA PRO A 94 -6.11 -13.71 9.14
C PRO A 94 -5.57 -12.33 8.75
N SER A 95 -5.14 -11.56 9.76
CA SER A 95 -4.49 -10.28 9.51
C SER A 95 -3.30 -10.46 8.55
N LEU A 96 -3.36 -9.82 7.37
CA LEU A 96 -2.26 -9.87 6.38
C LEU A 96 -0.97 -9.26 6.92
N TYR A 97 -1.06 -8.43 7.97
CA TYR A 97 0.09 -7.80 8.61
C TYR A 97 0.90 -8.78 9.46
N ASP A 98 0.25 -9.73 10.14
CA ASP A 98 0.89 -10.55 11.17
C ASP A 98 0.87 -12.06 10.89
N ALA A 99 0.15 -12.50 9.85
CA ALA A 99 0.06 -13.91 9.52
C ALA A 99 1.42 -14.48 9.07
N ASP A 100 1.90 -15.50 9.77
CA ASP A 100 3.05 -16.29 9.33
C ASP A 100 2.64 -17.36 8.31
N ILE A 101 3.63 -17.94 7.63
CA ILE A 101 3.41 -18.97 6.59
C ILE A 101 2.66 -20.17 7.16
N ASP A 102 2.95 -20.58 8.40
CA ASP A 102 2.31 -21.73 9.03
C ASP A 102 0.81 -21.48 9.29
N THR A 103 0.45 -20.26 9.71
CA THR A 103 -0.94 -19.84 9.90
C THR A 103 -1.68 -19.82 8.57
N LEU A 104 -1.07 -19.27 7.52
CA LEU A 104 -1.65 -19.28 6.18
C LEU A 104 -1.83 -20.70 5.65
N ALA A 105 -0.80 -21.55 5.78
CA ALA A 105 -0.85 -22.94 5.33
C ALA A 105 -1.91 -23.76 6.08
N LYS A 106 -2.06 -23.57 7.40
CA LYS A 106 -3.12 -24.19 8.21
C LYS A 106 -4.52 -23.71 7.80
N GLY A 107 -4.69 -22.41 7.54
CA GLY A 107 -5.95 -21.84 7.08
C GLY A 107 -6.37 -22.39 5.71
N LEU A 108 -5.44 -22.48 4.77
CA LEU A 108 -5.66 -23.12 3.47
C LEU A 108 -5.97 -24.62 3.61
N GLY A 109 -5.21 -25.33 4.45
CA GLY A 109 -5.39 -26.78 4.67
C GLY A 109 -6.72 -27.13 5.34
N SER A 110 -7.26 -26.25 6.18
CA SER A 110 -8.56 -26.40 6.83
C SER A 110 -9.73 -25.83 6.01
N GLY A 111 -9.46 -25.22 4.86
CA GLY A 111 -10.48 -24.65 3.97
C GLY A 111 -11.11 -23.34 4.45
N GLN A 112 -10.54 -22.70 5.49
CA GLN A 112 -11.00 -21.41 6.03
C GLN A 112 -11.01 -20.32 4.96
N PHE A 113 -10.03 -20.36 4.05
CA PHE A 113 -9.89 -19.52 2.86
C PHE A 113 -9.15 -20.30 1.78
N THR A 114 -9.19 -19.77 0.56
CA THR A 114 -8.52 -20.34 -0.62
C THR A 114 -7.29 -19.52 -1.00
N SER A 115 -6.42 -20.07 -1.83
CA SER A 115 -5.29 -19.33 -2.39
C SER A 115 -5.77 -18.18 -3.28
N VAL A 116 -6.90 -18.33 -3.97
CA VAL A 116 -7.56 -17.24 -4.70
C VAL A 116 -7.94 -16.09 -3.76
N ASP A 117 -8.48 -16.39 -2.57
CA ASP A 117 -8.84 -15.35 -1.59
C ASP A 117 -7.60 -14.58 -1.10
N LEU A 118 -6.49 -15.29 -0.82
CA LEU A 118 -5.22 -14.66 -0.45
C LEU A 118 -4.67 -13.76 -1.56
N ILE A 119 -4.64 -14.23 -2.81
CA ILE A 119 -4.13 -13.44 -3.93
C ILE A 119 -4.95 -12.17 -4.11
N LYS A 120 -6.28 -12.25 -4.06
CA LYS A 120 -7.14 -11.06 -4.14
C LYS A 120 -6.85 -10.07 -3.02
N ALA A 121 -6.68 -10.56 -1.79
CA ALA A 121 -6.42 -9.72 -0.64
C ALA A 121 -5.06 -9.00 -0.73
N TYR A 122 -4.00 -9.69 -1.17
CA TYR A 122 -2.70 -9.05 -1.37
C TYR A 122 -2.66 -8.11 -2.58
N ILE A 123 -3.37 -8.41 -3.68
CA ILE A 123 -3.52 -7.47 -4.80
C ILE A 123 -4.22 -6.19 -4.33
N ALA A 124 -5.32 -6.31 -3.57
CA ALA A 124 -6.03 -5.16 -3.02
C ALA A 124 -5.11 -4.32 -2.11
N ARG A 125 -4.30 -4.98 -1.27
CA ARG A 125 -3.33 -4.29 -0.41
C ARG A 125 -2.24 -3.59 -1.21
N ILE A 126 -1.72 -4.21 -2.28
CA ILE A 126 -0.76 -3.57 -3.19
C ILE A 126 -1.36 -2.30 -3.78
N HIS A 127 -2.60 -2.33 -4.26
CA HIS A 127 -3.26 -1.13 -4.79
C HIS A 127 -3.45 -0.02 -3.76
N GLU A 128 -3.63 -0.36 -2.48
CA GLU A 128 -3.81 0.61 -1.41
C GLU A 128 -2.52 1.39 -1.08
N VAL A 129 -1.35 0.74 -1.13
CA VAL A 129 -0.10 1.33 -0.60
C VAL A 129 1.01 1.54 -1.61
N ASN A 130 0.97 0.84 -2.75
CA ASN A 130 2.11 0.82 -3.65
C ASN A 130 2.32 2.16 -4.37
N ASP A 131 1.29 2.99 -4.50
CA ASP A 131 1.43 4.36 -5.03
C ASP A 131 2.34 5.22 -4.15
N ALA A 132 2.31 5.02 -2.83
CA ALA A 132 3.18 5.73 -1.89
C ALA A 132 4.57 5.10 -1.74
N LEU A 133 4.65 3.76 -1.84
CA LEU A 133 5.87 3.01 -1.53
C LEU A 133 6.70 2.60 -2.75
N SER A 134 6.08 2.47 -3.92
CA SER A 134 6.68 1.99 -5.18
C SER A 134 7.52 0.71 -5.02
N ALA A 135 7.03 -0.24 -4.20
CA ALA A 135 7.74 -1.46 -3.84
C ALA A 135 7.54 -2.60 -4.85
N VAL A 136 6.37 -2.67 -5.48
CA VAL A 136 5.98 -3.65 -6.50
C VAL A 136 6.01 -2.98 -7.86
N THR A 137 6.75 -3.54 -8.81
CA THR A 137 6.82 -3.01 -10.19
C THR A 137 5.74 -3.57 -11.08
N GLU A 138 5.38 -4.84 -10.88
CA GLU A 138 4.43 -5.53 -11.73
C GLU A 138 3.72 -6.62 -10.94
N VAL A 139 2.39 -6.70 -11.04
CA VAL A 139 1.59 -7.81 -10.50
C VAL A 139 1.45 -8.85 -11.60
N ASN A 140 1.61 -10.13 -11.25
CA ASN A 140 1.50 -11.22 -12.20
C ASN A 140 0.04 -11.37 -12.67
N PRO A 141 -0.27 -11.17 -13.96
CA PRO A 141 -1.64 -11.33 -14.47
C PRO A 141 -2.12 -12.78 -14.36
N ASP A 142 -1.20 -13.74 -14.31
CA ASP A 142 -1.50 -15.18 -14.21
C ASP A 142 -1.71 -15.62 -12.75
N ALA A 143 -1.50 -14.76 -11.75
CA ALA A 143 -1.54 -15.14 -10.33
C ALA A 143 -2.87 -15.77 -9.90
N LEU A 144 -4.00 -15.22 -10.36
CA LEU A 144 -5.33 -15.72 -10.00
C LEU A 144 -5.63 -17.09 -10.62
N SER A 145 -5.21 -17.32 -11.87
CA SER A 145 -5.42 -18.62 -12.54
C SER A 145 -4.55 -19.70 -11.92
N ILE A 146 -3.29 -19.37 -11.59
CA ILE A 146 -2.37 -20.26 -10.87
C ILE A 146 -2.95 -20.59 -9.48
N ALA A 147 -3.46 -19.60 -8.75
CA ALA A 147 -4.08 -19.81 -7.45
C ALA A 147 -5.27 -20.78 -7.53
N SER A 148 -6.16 -20.57 -8.49
CA SER A 148 -7.31 -21.46 -8.71
C SER A 148 -6.89 -22.89 -9.04
N ALA A 149 -5.81 -23.09 -9.80
CA ALA A 149 -5.29 -24.42 -10.11
C ALA A 149 -4.72 -25.11 -8.86
N LEU A 150 -3.99 -24.38 -8.01
CA LEU A 150 -3.45 -24.91 -6.76
C LEU A 150 -4.54 -25.22 -5.72
N ASP A 151 -5.61 -24.43 -5.70
CA ASP A 151 -6.78 -24.73 -4.88
C ASP A 151 -7.47 -26.03 -5.32
N HIS A 152 -7.59 -26.25 -6.64
CA HIS A 152 -8.11 -27.51 -7.19
C HIS A 152 -7.20 -28.71 -6.90
N GLU A 153 -5.87 -28.54 -6.97
CA GLU A 153 -4.93 -29.57 -6.55
C GLU A 153 -5.11 -29.93 -5.07
N ARG A 154 -5.28 -28.92 -4.21
CA ARG A 154 -5.53 -29.13 -2.79
C ARG A 154 -6.83 -29.89 -2.54
N SER A 155 -7.92 -29.54 -3.22
CA SER A 155 -9.20 -30.26 -3.07
C SER A 155 -9.11 -31.73 -3.51
N ASN A 156 -8.19 -32.05 -4.41
CA ASN A 156 -7.91 -33.42 -4.86
C ASN A 156 -6.86 -34.14 -4.02
N GLY A 157 -6.40 -33.55 -2.90
CA GLY A 157 -5.39 -34.12 -2.03
C GLY A 157 -3.95 -34.03 -2.54
N ALA A 158 -3.70 -33.31 -3.64
CA ALA A 158 -2.39 -33.15 -4.25
C ALA A 158 -1.66 -31.90 -3.71
N VAL A 159 -1.29 -31.92 -2.43
CA VAL A 159 -0.54 -30.81 -1.80
C VAL A 159 0.97 -30.98 -2.03
N ARG A 160 1.60 -29.97 -2.63
CA ARG A 160 3.03 -29.99 -3.03
C ARG A 160 4.02 -29.74 -1.89
N GLY A 161 3.56 -29.18 -0.77
CA GLY A 161 4.40 -28.89 0.39
C GLY A 161 3.91 -27.70 1.21
N PRO A 162 4.76 -27.17 2.12
CA PRO A 162 4.40 -26.06 3.02
C PRO A 162 4.06 -24.75 2.32
N LEU A 163 4.60 -24.54 1.11
CA LEU A 163 4.36 -23.32 0.32
C LEU A 163 3.19 -23.46 -0.66
N HIS A 164 2.49 -24.59 -0.67
CA HIS A 164 1.39 -24.82 -1.60
C HIS A 164 0.32 -23.75 -1.45
N GLY A 165 0.15 -22.94 -2.49
CA GLY A 165 -0.85 -21.88 -2.54
C GLY A 165 -0.48 -20.59 -1.79
N ILE A 166 0.78 -20.43 -1.36
CA ILE A 166 1.24 -19.24 -0.65
C ILE A 166 1.73 -18.17 -1.64
N PRO A 167 1.24 -16.92 -1.56
CA PRO A 167 1.69 -15.83 -2.42
C PRO A 167 3.09 -15.35 -2.02
N ILE A 168 3.95 -15.14 -3.03
CA ILE A 168 5.29 -14.58 -2.88
C ILE A 168 5.56 -13.53 -3.94
N LEU A 169 6.26 -12.47 -3.56
CA LEU A 169 6.79 -11.48 -4.49
C LEU A 169 8.29 -11.74 -4.68
N ILE A 170 8.77 -11.58 -5.90
CA ILE A 170 10.16 -11.88 -6.28
C ILE A 170 10.85 -10.66 -6.86
N LYS A 171 12.13 -10.47 -6.57
CA LYS A 171 12.89 -9.32 -7.09
C LYS A 171 12.94 -9.33 -8.61
N ASP A 172 12.78 -8.17 -9.25
CA ASP A 172 12.75 -8.05 -10.72
C ASP A 172 14.10 -8.36 -11.42
N THR A 173 15.16 -8.60 -10.65
CA THR A 173 16.42 -9.17 -11.16
C THR A 173 16.36 -10.69 -11.34
N ILE A 174 15.29 -11.35 -10.86
CA ILE A 174 15.11 -12.79 -10.91
C ILE A 174 14.15 -13.14 -12.03
N ALA A 175 14.66 -13.88 -13.01
CA ALA A 175 13.91 -14.30 -14.19
C ALA A 175 12.75 -15.24 -13.84
N THR A 176 11.57 -14.92 -14.37
CA THR A 176 10.38 -15.80 -14.42
C THR A 176 9.84 -15.83 -15.85
N ASN A 177 9.42 -17.01 -16.29
CA ASN A 177 8.82 -17.26 -17.59
C ASN A 177 7.29 -17.13 -17.52
N ASP A 178 6.83 -16.02 -16.97
CA ASP A 178 5.41 -15.64 -16.86
C ASP A 178 5.11 -14.50 -17.83
N SER A 179 3.85 -14.08 -17.88
CA SER A 179 3.40 -12.90 -18.63
C SER A 179 3.84 -11.56 -18.00
N MET A 180 4.94 -11.55 -17.24
CA MET A 180 5.55 -10.38 -16.63
C MET A 180 6.89 -10.01 -17.29
N ASN A 181 7.35 -8.78 -17.10
CA ASN A 181 8.69 -8.38 -17.51
C ASN A 181 9.77 -8.86 -16.52
N ASN A 182 11.01 -8.92 -17.00
CA ASN A 182 12.20 -9.21 -16.20
C ASN A 182 13.22 -8.10 -16.45
N THR A 183 13.03 -6.94 -15.82
CA THR A 183 13.70 -5.71 -16.28
C THR A 183 14.98 -5.36 -15.55
N ALA A 184 15.24 -5.99 -14.39
CA ALA A 184 16.26 -5.54 -13.44
C ALA A 184 16.14 -4.03 -13.09
N GLY A 185 14.91 -3.48 -13.17
CA GLY A 185 14.61 -2.07 -12.99
C GLY A 185 14.86 -1.17 -14.21
N SER A 186 15.21 -1.73 -15.37
CA SER A 186 15.65 -0.97 -16.55
C SER A 186 14.71 -1.09 -17.74
N TYR A 187 14.34 0.06 -18.33
CA TYR A 187 13.53 0.09 -19.56
C TYR A 187 14.16 -0.66 -20.74
N ALA A 188 15.48 -0.82 -20.75
CA ALA A 188 16.20 -1.54 -21.80
C ALA A 188 15.79 -3.02 -21.94
N LEU A 189 15.23 -3.61 -20.88
CA LEU A 189 14.82 -5.02 -20.82
C LEU A 189 13.30 -5.21 -20.85
N VAL A 190 12.51 -4.14 -21.04
CA VAL A 190 11.06 -4.27 -21.21
C VAL A 190 10.76 -5.06 -22.47
N GLY A 191 9.88 -6.06 -22.35
CA GLY A 191 9.56 -6.99 -23.44
C GLY A 191 10.59 -8.12 -23.64
N ALA A 192 11.71 -8.14 -22.92
CA ALA A 192 12.66 -9.24 -22.99
C ALA A 192 12.00 -10.55 -22.53
N LYS A 193 12.12 -11.59 -23.36
CA LYS A 193 11.56 -12.92 -23.06
C LYS A 193 12.67 -13.85 -22.59
N VAL A 194 12.42 -14.49 -21.46
CA VAL A 194 13.27 -15.56 -20.92
C VAL A 194 12.71 -16.90 -21.38
N LEU A 195 13.58 -17.86 -21.73
CA LEU A 195 13.14 -19.18 -22.20
C LEU A 195 12.58 -20.04 -21.07
N THR A 196 13.10 -19.86 -19.86
CA THR A 196 12.77 -20.66 -18.69
C THR A 196 12.84 -19.82 -17.42
N ASP A 197 12.15 -20.28 -16.38
CA ASP A 197 12.31 -19.76 -15.03
C ASP A 197 13.77 -19.86 -14.57
N SER A 198 14.20 -18.90 -13.75
CA SER A 198 15.42 -19.07 -12.94
C SER A 198 15.28 -20.28 -12.01
N THR A 199 16.41 -20.88 -11.61
CA THR A 199 16.41 -22.05 -10.70
C THR A 199 15.62 -21.80 -9.42
N VAL A 200 15.69 -20.58 -8.86
CA VAL A 200 14.95 -20.23 -7.64
C VAL A 200 13.46 -20.13 -7.89
N ALA A 201 13.02 -19.44 -8.95
CA ALA A 201 11.61 -19.33 -9.31
C ALA A 201 10.99 -20.71 -9.59
N ARG A 202 11.72 -21.56 -10.33
CA ARG A 202 11.31 -22.94 -10.61
C ARG A 202 11.11 -23.75 -9.31
N LYS A 203 12.09 -23.72 -8.40
CA LYS A 203 11.98 -24.44 -7.12
C LYS A 203 10.81 -23.95 -6.25
N LEU A 204 10.53 -22.65 -6.25
CA LEU A 204 9.39 -22.09 -5.54
C LEU A 204 8.06 -22.59 -6.12
N ARG A 205 7.94 -22.67 -7.45
CA ARG A 205 6.78 -23.23 -8.14
C ARG A 205 6.61 -24.73 -7.92
N GLU A 206 7.71 -25.48 -7.94
CA GLU A 206 7.73 -26.91 -7.59
C GLU A 206 7.21 -27.14 -6.16
N ALA A 207 7.57 -26.26 -5.21
CA ALA A 207 7.04 -26.27 -3.85
C ALA A 207 5.58 -25.76 -3.72
N GLY A 208 4.99 -25.29 -4.81
CA GLY A 208 3.60 -24.82 -4.89
C GLY A 208 3.40 -23.34 -4.51
N ALA A 209 4.45 -22.53 -4.43
CA ALA A 209 4.31 -21.09 -4.19
C ALA A 209 3.76 -20.37 -5.43
N ILE A 210 2.97 -19.32 -5.20
CA ILE A 210 2.40 -18.46 -6.24
C ILE A 210 3.25 -17.20 -6.36
N ILE A 211 3.90 -17.00 -7.50
CA ILE A 211 4.61 -15.75 -7.77
C ILE A 211 3.56 -14.67 -8.07
N LEU A 212 3.28 -13.83 -7.07
CA LEU A 212 2.30 -12.74 -7.10
C LEU A 212 2.75 -11.59 -8.00
N GLY A 213 4.06 -11.37 -8.15
CA GLY A 213 4.56 -10.20 -8.87
C GLY A 213 6.06 -9.96 -8.68
N LYS A 214 6.53 -8.85 -9.23
CA LYS A 214 7.91 -8.38 -9.21
C LYS A 214 8.08 -7.22 -8.24
N THR A 215 9.18 -7.19 -7.50
CA THR A 215 9.55 -6.03 -6.68
C THR A 215 10.62 -5.15 -7.30
N ASN A 216 10.52 -3.86 -6.97
CA ASN A 216 11.41 -2.83 -7.45
C ASN A 216 12.83 -3.01 -6.86
N PRO A 217 13.86 -3.18 -7.70
CA PRO A 217 15.24 -3.19 -7.26
C PRO A 217 15.86 -1.79 -7.36
N SER A 218 17.00 -1.54 -6.70
CA SER A 218 17.92 -0.53 -7.25
C SER A 218 18.38 -1.01 -8.62
N GLU A 219 18.26 -0.18 -9.65
CA GLU A 219 18.51 -0.56 -11.04
C GLU A 219 19.86 -1.28 -11.23
N TRP A 220 19.87 -2.37 -12.00
CA TRP A 220 21.05 -3.22 -12.23
C TRP A 220 21.70 -3.72 -10.94
N GLY A 221 20.91 -3.95 -9.89
CA GLY A 221 21.42 -4.38 -8.61
C GLY A 221 22.29 -3.34 -7.90
N ASN A 222 22.12 -2.05 -8.22
CA ASN A 222 22.94 -0.92 -7.77
C ASN A 222 24.34 -0.84 -8.42
N PHE A 223 24.54 -1.48 -9.59
CA PHE A 223 25.82 -1.48 -10.33
C PHE A 223 25.81 -0.62 -11.61
N ARG A 224 24.84 0.30 -11.77
CA ARG A 224 24.77 1.18 -12.96
C ARG A 224 25.71 2.39 -12.90
N VAL A 225 25.94 2.98 -11.71
CA VAL A 225 26.73 4.21 -11.51
C VAL A 225 27.48 4.15 -10.17
N SER A 226 28.74 4.60 -10.12
CA SER A 226 29.61 4.40 -8.95
C SER A 226 29.51 5.44 -7.84
N LEU A 227 28.90 6.62 -8.05
CA LEU A 227 28.99 7.73 -7.08
C LEU A 227 27.71 8.53 -6.78
N ASN A 228 26.60 8.31 -7.50
CA ASN A 228 25.36 9.06 -7.28
C ASN A 228 24.10 8.22 -7.57
N SER A 229 24.07 6.97 -7.10
CA SER A 229 22.87 6.15 -7.18
C SER A 229 21.95 6.42 -5.99
N SER A 230 20.64 6.42 -6.25
CA SER A 230 19.62 6.41 -5.20
C SER A 230 19.20 4.97 -4.92
N ASN A 231 19.27 4.58 -3.65
CA ASN A 231 18.81 3.28 -3.18
C ASN A 231 17.32 3.11 -3.46
N GLY A 232 16.92 1.96 -4.01
CA GLY A 232 15.53 1.67 -4.36
C GLY A 232 14.97 2.43 -5.56
N TRP A 233 15.80 3.22 -6.25
CA TRP A 233 15.42 3.83 -7.52
C TRP A 233 15.69 2.89 -8.69
N SER A 234 14.72 2.82 -9.60
CA SER A 234 14.91 2.28 -10.94
C SER A 234 14.15 3.09 -11.98
N ALA A 235 14.61 3.06 -13.23
CA ALA A 235 13.94 3.78 -14.30
C ALA A 235 12.54 3.22 -14.54
N TYR A 236 12.39 1.89 -14.51
CA TYR A 236 11.14 1.19 -14.73
C TYR A 236 10.16 1.32 -13.56
N GLY A 237 10.65 1.11 -12.32
CA GLY A 237 9.83 1.03 -11.12
C GLY A 237 9.73 2.30 -10.28
N GLY A 238 10.45 3.37 -10.63
CA GLY A 238 10.50 4.60 -9.86
C GLY A 238 11.29 4.46 -8.54
N GLN A 239 11.05 5.39 -7.61
CA GLN A 239 11.73 5.45 -6.31
C GLN A 239 10.93 4.69 -5.25
N THR A 240 11.48 3.57 -4.77
CA THR A 240 10.94 2.88 -3.59
C THR A 240 11.17 3.74 -2.35
N TYR A 241 10.20 3.79 -1.43
CA TYR A 241 10.36 4.42 -0.11
C TYR A 241 10.16 3.44 1.03
N GLY A 242 10.92 3.62 2.11
CA GLY A 242 10.71 2.88 3.35
C GLY A 242 9.41 3.29 4.04
N PRO A 243 8.72 2.36 4.75
CA PRO A 243 7.40 2.64 5.30
C PRO A 243 7.40 3.31 6.69
N PHE A 244 8.54 3.52 7.35
CA PHE A 244 8.58 4.05 8.75
C PHE A 244 8.61 5.56 8.84
N TYR A 245 9.14 6.21 7.80
CA TYR A 245 9.32 7.65 7.81
C TYR A 245 9.09 8.21 6.41
N PRO A 246 8.48 9.40 6.26
CA PRO A 246 8.30 10.02 4.96
C PRO A 246 9.63 10.12 4.20
N HIS A 247 9.62 9.66 2.94
CA HIS A 247 10.81 9.63 2.07
C HIS A 247 12.01 8.85 2.64
N GLN A 248 11.77 7.86 3.51
CA GLN A 248 12.82 7.02 4.06
C GLN A 248 13.59 6.29 2.94
N ASP A 249 14.92 6.32 3.03
CA ASP A 249 15.78 5.47 2.21
C ASP A 249 15.47 3.98 2.51
N PRO A 250 15.00 3.19 1.53
CA PRO A 250 14.71 1.77 1.71
C PRO A 250 15.98 0.90 1.72
N SER A 251 17.18 1.50 1.58
CA SER A 251 18.44 0.82 1.29
C SER A 251 18.36 0.02 -0.03
N GLY A 252 19.33 -0.85 -0.31
CA GLY A 252 19.40 -1.52 -1.60
C GLY A 252 20.34 -2.71 -1.68
N SER A 253 20.32 -3.45 -2.78
CA SER A 253 19.50 -3.22 -3.98
C SER A 253 18.14 -3.93 -3.97
N SER A 254 17.82 -4.68 -2.91
CA SER A 254 16.57 -5.46 -2.78
C SER A 254 15.47 -4.65 -2.06
N SER A 255 15.29 -3.41 -2.49
CA SER A 255 14.50 -2.39 -1.79
C SER A 255 13.03 -2.77 -1.69
N GLY A 256 12.35 -3.01 -2.82
CA GLY A 256 10.94 -3.40 -2.82
C GLY A 256 10.67 -4.71 -2.07
N SER A 257 11.57 -5.70 -2.18
CA SER A 257 11.47 -6.96 -1.42
C SER A 257 11.59 -6.77 0.09
N ALA A 258 12.31 -5.75 0.56
CA ALA A 258 12.38 -5.44 1.99
C ALA A 258 11.14 -4.67 2.45
N VAL A 259 10.66 -3.73 1.63
CA VAL A 259 9.49 -2.89 1.93
C VAL A 259 8.19 -3.71 1.94
N GLN A 260 8.02 -4.67 1.03
CA GLN A 260 6.80 -5.49 0.95
C GLN A 260 6.53 -6.32 2.22
N LEU A 261 7.59 -6.70 2.94
CA LEU A 261 7.51 -7.70 4.02
C LEU A 261 7.05 -7.08 5.33
N ARG A 262 6.74 -5.77 5.34
CA ARG A 262 6.68 -5.04 6.59
C ARG A 262 5.31 -4.46 6.94
N LYS A 263 5.03 -4.66 8.23
CA LYS A 263 3.91 -4.22 9.04
C LYS A 263 3.80 -2.70 9.09
#